data_AF-A0A5B1QUL8-F1
#
_entry.id   AF-A0A5B1QUL8-F1
#
_cell.length_a   1.000
_cell.length_b   1.000
_cell.length_c   1.000
_cell.angle_alpha   90.00
_cell.angle_beta   90.00
_cell.angle_gamma   90.00
#
_symmetry.space_group_name_H-M   'P 1'
#
loop_
_entity.id
_entity.type
_entity.pdbx_description
1 polymer ?
#
loop_
_entity_poly.entity_id
_entity_poly.type
_entity_poly.pdbx_seq_one_letter_code
_entity_poly.pdbx_strand_id
1 'polypeptide(L)'
;MGLQVAGRDMKDKTQQVFVDLIHETSNCFGNWSPNRSIRVGDYGVLNRETGEFEKEGSIYDEQFMPNLAIKRNYPVFEGATEGQYIVVSRGCTAQGFDPAFTAYVDPSLRATIHSTLDSEHPEIVGSTIKGRWKITGKRGAILVLHKPKEFRLSNKGKLYPHLSVFLQRRVLVTSVFTCPMFFLYVANKPTINNNVALGLSVPDGSEDGTKGIWHHQATGGVWKSGGETGDSTYYPLYTLYTPKPRSVWDRVVSRR
;
A
#
# COMPACT_ATOMS: atom_id res chain seq x y z
N MET A 1 -36.93 10.96 -14.76
CA MET A 1 -36.15 10.26 -13.72
C MET A 1 -34.96 9.59 -14.40
N GLY A 2 -33.78 10.22 -14.39
CA GLY A 2 -32.55 9.64 -14.93
C GLY A 2 -31.53 9.57 -13.80
N LEU A 3 -31.37 8.37 -13.22
CA LEU A 3 -30.45 8.14 -12.11
C LEU A 3 -29.02 7.98 -12.64
N GLN A 4 -28.15 8.80 -12.08
CA GLN A 4 -26.73 8.92 -12.33
C GLN A 4 -25.98 7.69 -11.77
N VAL A 5 -25.42 6.82 -12.63
CA VAL A 5 -24.65 5.62 -12.24
C VAL A 5 -23.17 5.68 -12.69
N ALA A 6 -22.68 6.84 -13.14
CA ALA A 6 -21.30 6.96 -13.64
C ALA A 6 -20.21 7.13 -12.55
N GLY A 7 -20.58 7.18 -11.26
CA GLY A 7 -19.66 7.53 -10.17
C GLY A 7 -19.02 6.35 -9.40
N ARG A 8 -19.59 5.14 -9.46
CA ARG A 8 -19.06 3.95 -8.73
C ARG A 8 -17.99 3.20 -9.52
N ASP A 9 -18.24 2.96 -10.81
CA ASP A 9 -17.44 2.09 -11.69
C ASP A 9 -15.95 2.47 -11.84
N MET A 10 -15.63 3.75 -11.64
CA MET A 10 -14.29 4.30 -11.91
C MET A 10 -13.40 4.35 -10.66
N LYS A 11 -14.00 4.40 -9.46
CA LYS A 11 -13.26 4.33 -8.19
C LYS A 11 -12.69 2.92 -7.99
N ASP A 12 -13.51 1.90 -8.21
CA ASP A 12 -13.15 0.50 -7.91
C ASP A 12 -11.99 0.00 -8.80
N LYS A 13 -11.97 0.38 -10.09
CA LYS A 13 -10.84 0.07 -10.99
C LYS A 13 -9.51 0.70 -10.59
N THR A 14 -9.52 1.86 -9.92
CA THR A 14 -8.27 2.54 -9.55
C THR A 14 -7.63 1.90 -8.32
N GLN A 15 -8.45 1.45 -7.36
CA GLN A 15 -7.97 0.73 -6.17
C GLN A 15 -7.35 -0.59 -6.58
N GLN A 16 -8.07 -1.39 -7.38
CA GLN A 16 -7.58 -2.67 -7.87
C GLN A 16 -6.24 -2.53 -8.60
N VAL A 17 -6.12 -1.53 -9.49
CA VAL A 17 -4.86 -1.27 -10.21
C VAL A 17 -3.72 -0.91 -9.27
N PHE A 18 -3.97 -0.13 -8.21
CA PHE A 18 -2.95 0.13 -7.20
C PHE A 18 -2.52 -1.16 -6.51
N VAL A 19 -3.48 -1.96 -6.01
CA VAL A 19 -3.21 -3.22 -5.31
C VAL A 19 -2.37 -4.16 -6.19
N ASP A 20 -2.79 -4.36 -7.44
CA ASP A 20 -2.13 -5.25 -8.39
C ASP A 20 -0.69 -4.81 -8.67
N LEU A 21 -0.46 -3.53 -8.98
CA LEU A 21 0.87 -3.03 -9.33
C LEU A 21 1.84 -3.08 -8.15
N ILE A 22 1.35 -2.83 -6.93
CA ILE A 22 2.16 -2.95 -5.71
C ILE A 22 2.47 -4.42 -5.44
N HIS A 23 1.49 -5.33 -5.58
CA HIS A 23 1.68 -6.76 -5.38
C HIS A 23 2.65 -7.38 -6.37
N GLU A 24 2.53 -7.07 -7.67
CA GLU A 24 3.45 -7.53 -8.72
C GLU A 24 4.91 -7.13 -8.47
N THR A 25 5.13 -6.02 -7.78
CA THR A 25 6.47 -5.45 -7.55
C THR A 25 7.06 -5.89 -6.20
N SER A 26 6.23 -6.00 -5.16
CA SER A 26 6.68 -6.21 -3.78
C SER A 26 6.33 -7.58 -3.19
N ASN A 27 5.47 -8.36 -3.85
CA ASN A 27 4.78 -9.52 -3.27
C ASN A 27 3.94 -9.19 -2.01
N CYS A 28 3.67 -7.90 -1.76
CA CYS A 28 2.79 -7.41 -0.71
C CYS A 28 1.54 -6.79 -1.32
N PHE A 29 0.38 -6.98 -0.68
CA PHE A 29 -0.84 -6.31 -1.06
C PHE A 29 -0.80 -4.86 -0.57
N GLY A 30 -1.00 -3.91 -1.48
CA GLY A 30 -1.21 -2.50 -1.15
C GLY A 30 -2.55 -2.32 -0.44
N ASN A 31 -2.57 -1.68 0.73
CA ASN A 31 -3.81 -1.23 1.34
C ASN A 31 -4.20 0.12 0.74
N TRP A 32 -5.26 0.17 -0.06
CA TRP A 32 -5.77 1.42 -0.62
C TRP A 32 -6.34 2.36 0.46
N SER A 33 -6.66 1.82 1.63
CA SER A 33 -7.19 2.54 2.79
C SER A 33 -6.29 2.32 4.03
N PRO A 34 -5.07 2.89 4.09
CA PRO A 34 -4.10 2.61 5.15
C PRO A 34 -4.57 2.94 6.57
N ASN A 35 -5.62 3.75 6.74
CA ASN A 35 -6.20 4.09 8.04
C ASN A 35 -6.99 2.90 8.63
N ARG A 36 -7.40 1.94 7.79
CA ARG A 36 -8.10 0.73 8.23
C ARG A 36 -7.09 -0.22 8.87
N SER A 37 -7.28 -0.49 10.16
CA SER A 37 -6.46 -1.45 10.90
C SER A 37 -6.55 -2.84 10.27
N ILE A 38 -5.38 -3.37 9.89
CA ILE A 38 -5.17 -4.77 9.50
C ILE A 38 -4.07 -5.31 10.42
N ARG A 39 -4.26 -6.50 10.99
CA ARG A 39 -3.30 -7.09 11.92
C ARG A 39 -2.87 -8.48 11.45
N VAL A 40 -1.64 -8.85 11.82
CA VAL A 40 -1.16 -10.23 11.66
C VAL A 40 -2.13 -11.17 12.37
N GLY A 41 -2.52 -12.24 11.70
CA GLY A 41 -3.47 -13.21 12.20
C GLY A 41 -4.93 -12.91 11.84
N ASP A 42 -5.25 -11.72 11.33
CA ASP A 42 -6.59 -11.47 10.78
C ASP A 42 -6.86 -12.42 9.62
N TYR A 43 -8.05 -13.01 9.58
CA TYR A 43 -8.52 -13.83 8.48
C TYR A 43 -9.81 -13.25 7.89
N GLY A 44 -10.10 -13.61 6.65
CA GLY A 44 -11.29 -13.15 5.95
C GLY A 44 -11.22 -13.43 4.47
N VAL A 45 -11.80 -12.55 3.66
CA VAL A 45 -11.89 -12.72 2.20
C VAL A 45 -11.17 -11.60 1.48
N LEU A 46 -10.64 -11.90 0.29
CA LEU A 46 -10.11 -10.89 -0.62
C LEU A 46 -11.21 -10.49 -1.59
N ASN A 47 -11.64 -9.24 -1.54
CA ASN A 47 -12.63 -8.72 -2.47
C ASN A 47 -12.01 -8.67 -3.87
N ARG A 48 -12.61 -9.39 -4.82
CA ARG A 48 -12.07 -9.54 -6.18
C ARG A 48 -12.26 -8.30 -7.04
N GLU A 49 -13.19 -7.42 -6.67
CA GLU A 49 -13.49 -6.20 -7.41
C GLU A 49 -12.54 -5.07 -6.97
N THR A 50 -12.28 -4.93 -5.67
CA THR A 50 -11.44 -3.87 -5.14
C THR A 50 -9.98 -4.28 -4.91
N GLY A 51 -9.72 -5.58 -4.76
CA GLY A 51 -8.43 -6.10 -4.32
C GLY A 51 -8.16 -5.91 -2.82
N GLU A 52 -9.10 -5.37 -2.04
CA GLU A 52 -8.92 -5.15 -0.61
C GLU A 52 -9.26 -6.40 0.23
N PHE A 53 -8.55 -6.56 1.34
CA PHE A 53 -8.85 -7.56 2.35
C PHE A 53 -10.04 -7.13 3.23
N GLU A 54 -11.01 -8.02 3.39
CA GLU A 54 -12.16 -7.87 4.26
C GLU A 54 -12.06 -8.83 5.44
N LYS A 55 -11.79 -8.26 6.62
CA LYS A 55 -11.64 -9.01 7.87
C LYS A 55 -12.97 -9.63 8.32
N GLU A 56 -12.92 -10.92 8.66
CA GLU A 56 -14.01 -11.66 9.31
C GLU A 56 -13.70 -11.99 10.78
N GLY A 57 -12.43 -12.11 11.15
CA GLY A 57 -11.98 -12.41 12.52
C GLY A 57 -10.47 -12.49 12.63
N SER A 58 -9.96 -12.99 13.74
CA SER A 58 -8.52 -13.20 13.96
C SER A 58 -8.23 -14.57 14.54
N ILE A 59 -7.12 -15.19 14.13
CA ILE A 59 -6.63 -16.44 14.75
C ILE A 59 -6.16 -16.22 16.20
N TYR A 60 -6.03 -14.96 16.64
CA TYR A 60 -5.68 -14.62 18.01
C TYR A 60 -6.90 -14.31 18.89
N ASP A 61 -8.12 -14.41 18.36
CA ASP A 61 -9.34 -14.27 19.16
C ASP A 61 -9.43 -15.43 20.17
N GLU A 62 -9.94 -15.18 21.37
CA GLU A 62 -9.89 -16.15 22.48
C GLU A 62 -10.65 -17.46 22.19
N GLN A 63 -11.72 -17.35 21.41
CA GLN A 63 -12.56 -18.48 21.02
C GLN A 63 -11.99 -19.25 19.82
N PHE A 64 -10.95 -18.73 19.16
CA PHE A 64 -10.39 -19.34 17.97
C PHE A 64 -9.46 -20.51 18.32
N MET A 65 -9.93 -21.74 18.09
CA MET A 65 -9.16 -22.98 18.27
C MET A 65 -8.34 -23.01 19.57
N PRO A 66 -8.96 -22.93 20.76
CA PRO A 66 -8.27 -22.73 22.03
C PRO A 66 -7.18 -23.78 22.32
N ASN A 67 -7.38 -25.01 21.84
CA ASN A 67 -6.43 -26.12 21.98
C ASN A 67 -5.06 -25.87 21.32
N LEU A 68 -4.98 -24.96 20.34
CA LEU A 68 -3.71 -24.62 19.68
C LEU A 68 -2.87 -23.60 20.47
N ALA A 69 -3.46 -22.94 21.47
CA ALA A 69 -2.84 -21.89 22.27
C ALA A 69 -2.05 -20.87 21.41
N ILE A 70 -2.69 -20.32 20.37
CA ILE A 70 -2.03 -19.61 19.28
C ILE A 70 -1.18 -18.43 19.77
N LYS A 71 -1.71 -17.61 20.68
CA LYS A 71 -1.00 -16.48 21.29
C LYS A 71 0.35 -16.88 21.88
N ARG A 72 0.43 -18.07 22.50
CA ARG A 72 1.64 -18.58 23.16
C ARG A 72 2.59 -19.27 22.17
N ASN A 73 2.04 -20.11 21.30
CA ASN A 73 2.85 -21.01 20.46
C ASN A 73 3.31 -20.36 19.13
N TYR A 74 2.59 -19.33 18.68
CA TYR A 74 2.80 -18.66 17.40
C TYR A 74 2.70 -17.13 17.59
N PRO A 75 3.53 -16.51 18.44
CA PRO A 75 3.45 -15.08 18.69
C PRO A 75 3.74 -14.27 17.41
N VAL A 76 3.24 -13.05 17.36
CA VAL A 76 3.61 -12.07 16.33
C VAL A 76 5.04 -11.60 16.62
N PHE A 77 5.91 -11.68 15.62
CA PHE A 77 7.23 -11.09 15.67
C PHE A 77 7.15 -9.63 15.22
N GLU A 78 7.78 -8.74 15.99
CA GLU A 78 7.94 -7.33 15.66
C GLU A 78 9.35 -7.10 15.09
N GLY A 79 9.41 -6.57 13.87
CA GLY A 79 10.64 -6.19 13.20
C GLY A 79 11.21 -4.86 13.71
N ALA A 80 12.44 -4.57 13.30
CA ALA A 80 13.03 -3.26 13.53
C ALA A 80 12.31 -2.17 12.72
N THR A 81 12.34 -0.94 13.21
CA THR A 81 11.91 0.22 12.43
C THR A 81 12.98 0.53 11.37
N GLU A 82 12.58 0.59 10.11
CA GLU A 82 13.45 1.00 9.01
C GLU A 82 13.38 2.52 8.81
N GLY A 83 14.29 3.13 8.05
CA GLY A 83 14.23 4.58 7.78
C GLY A 83 13.09 4.96 6.82
N GLN A 84 13.08 4.34 5.65
CA GLN A 84 12.04 4.50 4.64
C GLN A 84 11.90 3.22 3.81
N TYR A 85 10.72 3.00 3.25
CA TYR A 85 10.47 1.92 2.30
C TYR A 85 9.69 2.45 1.11
N ILE A 86 10.24 2.29 -0.10
CA ILE A 86 9.67 2.83 -1.33
C ILE A 86 9.40 1.68 -2.29
N VAL A 87 8.13 1.49 -2.67
CA VAL A 87 7.72 0.56 -3.71
C VAL A 87 7.33 1.35 -4.95
N VAL A 88 7.96 1.03 -6.08
CA VAL A 88 7.76 1.71 -7.36
C VAL A 88 7.45 0.67 -8.42
N SER A 89 6.25 0.72 -8.99
CA SER A 89 5.84 -0.26 -10.00
C SER A 89 6.71 -0.18 -11.27
N ARG A 90 6.80 -1.28 -12.02
CA ARG A 90 7.61 -1.39 -13.25
C ARG A 90 7.30 -0.32 -14.31
N GLY A 91 6.09 0.26 -14.30
CA GLY A 91 5.68 1.32 -15.23
C GLY A 91 6.24 2.73 -14.89
N CYS A 92 7.06 2.83 -13.85
CA CYS A 92 7.62 4.09 -13.36
C CYS A 92 9.15 4.07 -13.51
N THR A 93 9.73 5.16 -14.01
CA THR A 93 11.18 5.34 -14.13
C THR A 93 11.61 6.48 -13.22
N ALA A 94 12.55 6.21 -12.30
CA ALA A 94 13.12 7.24 -11.44
C ALA A 94 13.78 8.35 -12.28
N GLN A 95 13.68 9.59 -11.81
CA GLN A 95 14.27 10.77 -12.41
C GLN A 95 15.12 11.50 -11.37
N GLY A 96 16.14 12.23 -11.83
CA GLY A 96 16.92 13.11 -10.96
C GLY A 96 16.12 14.35 -10.55
N PHE A 97 16.55 14.95 -9.43
CA PHE A 97 16.19 16.33 -9.08
C PHE A 97 17.28 17.25 -9.61
N ASP A 98 16.90 18.27 -10.36
CA ASP A 98 17.76 19.44 -10.51
C ASP A 98 17.42 20.45 -9.38
N PRO A 99 18.36 21.35 -9.02
CA PRO A 99 18.13 22.35 -7.99
C PRO A 99 16.97 23.30 -8.31
N ALA A 100 16.69 23.50 -9.60
CA ALA A 100 15.64 24.37 -10.11
C ALA A 100 14.41 23.58 -10.55
N PHE A 101 14.05 22.50 -9.83
CA PHE A 101 12.94 21.62 -10.23
C PHE A 101 11.65 22.41 -10.49
N THR A 102 11.39 22.68 -11.76
CA THR A 102 10.15 23.25 -12.28
C THR A 102 9.24 22.12 -12.73
N ALA A 103 7.96 22.20 -12.35
CA ALA A 103 6.94 21.30 -12.88
C ALA A 103 6.99 21.28 -14.42
N TYR A 104 7.09 20.08 -15.02
CA TYR A 104 6.93 19.97 -16.47
C TYR A 104 5.48 20.30 -16.84
N VAL A 105 5.29 21.28 -17.71
CA VAL A 105 4.00 21.61 -18.31
C VAL A 105 4.07 21.37 -19.80
N ASP A 106 3.03 20.75 -20.35
CA ASP A 106 2.90 20.53 -21.79
C ASP A 106 2.96 21.88 -22.54
N PRO A 107 3.88 22.06 -23.50
CA PRO A 107 4.01 23.29 -24.28
C PRO A 107 2.71 23.72 -24.98
N SER A 108 1.82 22.79 -25.31
CA SER A 108 0.53 23.07 -25.94
C SER A 108 -0.52 23.68 -25.00
N LEU A 109 -0.34 23.51 -23.67
CA LEU A 109 -1.21 24.06 -22.63
C LEU A 109 -0.66 25.37 -22.05
N ARG A 110 0.58 25.76 -22.40
CA ARG A 110 1.24 26.99 -21.92
C ARG A 110 0.49 28.27 -22.28
N ALA A 111 -0.21 28.30 -23.41
CA ALA A 111 -0.95 29.49 -23.85
C ALA A 111 -2.23 29.76 -23.04
N THR A 112 -2.72 28.79 -22.25
CA THR A 112 -4.02 28.89 -21.55
C THR A 112 -3.88 29.16 -20.05
N ILE A 113 -2.71 28.90 -19.45
CA ILE A 113 -2.52 28.97 -18.00
C ILE A 113 -1.46 30.03 -17.68
N HIS A 114 -1.85 31.31 -17.63
CA HIS A 114 -0.89 32.41 -17.52
C HIS A 114 -0.26 32.64 -16.12
N SER A 115 -0.47 31.79 -15.10
CA SER A 115 -0.04 32.13 -13.73
C SER A 115 0.61 31.04 -12.86
N THR A 116 0.86 29.82 -13.36
CA THR A 116 1.48 28.73 -12.54
C THR A 116 2.64 28.02 -13.24
N LEU A 117 3.15 28.56 -14.34
CA LEU A 117 3.99 27.81 -15.30
C LEU A 117 5.47 27.69 -14.95
N ASP A 118 5.96 28.46 -13.97
CA ASP A 118 7.38 28.49 -13.56
C ASP A 118 7.54 28.38 -12.04
N SER A 119 6.57 27.75 -11.35
CA SER A 119 6.74 27.50 -9.92
C SER A 119 7.82 26.45 -9.73
N GLU A 120 9.02 26.92 -9.40
CA GLU A 120 10.01 26.10 -8.71
C GLU A 120 9.33 25.43 -7.51
N HIS A 121 9.71 24.19 -7.22
CA HIS A 121 9.22 23.44 -6.07
C HIS A 121 10.33 23.24 -5.03
N PRO A 122 10.89 24.34 -4.46
CA PRO A 122 11.97 24.26 -3.49
C PRO A 122 11.57 23.45 -2.25
N GLU A 123 10.29 23.38 -1.91
CA GLU A 123 9.75 22.56 -0.82
C GLU A 123 9.95 21.05 -1.04
N ILE A 124 9.84 20.57 -2.29
CA ILE A 124 10.12 19.17 -2.65
C ILE A 124 11.62 18.93 -2.68
N VAL A 125 12.39 19.87 -3.27
CA VAL A 125 13.86 19.75 -3.36
C VAL A 125 14.50 19.78 -1.97
N GLY A 126 13.96 20.56 -1.03
CA GLY A 126 14.44 20.67 0.34
C GLY A 126 14.00 19.54 1.28
N SER A 127 13.10 18.65 0.84
CA SER A 127 12.56 17.58 1.68
C SER A 127 13.60 16.52 2.06
N THR A 128 13.43 15.94 3.26
CA THR A 128 14.29 14.87 3.81
C THR A 128 14.15 13.57 3.02
N ILE A 129 12.90 13.19 2.70
CA ILE A 129 12.61 12.12 1.75
C ILE A 129 12.12 12.79 0.48
N LYS A 130 12.69 12.45 -0.67
CA LYS A 130 12.22 12.97 -1.95
C LYS A 130 12.42 11.96 -3.05
N GLY A 131 11.53 11.99 -4.03
CA GLY A 131 11.62 11.15 -5.21
C GLY A 131 10.87 11.75 -6.38
N ARG A 132 11.37 11.49 -7.58
CA ARG A 132 10.74 11.90 -8.82
C ARG A 132 10.67 10.70 -9.76
N TRP A 133 9.53 10.53 -10.40
CA TRP A 133 9.28 9.43 -11.32
C TRP A 133 8.51 9.91 -12.53
N LYS A 134 8.90 9.38 -13.69
CA LYS A 134 8.12 9.46 -14.92
C LYS A 134 7.35 8.15 -15.09
N ILE A 135 6.03 8.22 -15.28
CA ILE A 135 5.23 7.04 -15.61
C ILE A 135 5.33 6.84 -17.12
N THR A 136 6.08 5.81 -17.53
CA THR A 136 6.33 5.49 -18.94
C THR A 136 5.33 4.47 -19.48
N GLY A 137 4.65 3.74 -18.59
CA GLY A 137 3.60 2.79 -18.94
C GLY A 137 2.20 3.40 -19.02
N LYS A 138 1.21 2.58 -19.42
CA LYS A 138 -0.22 2.96 -19.35
C LYS A 138 -0.72 3.17 -17.91
N ARG A 139 -0.03 2.55 -16.95
CA ARG A 139 -0.35 2.59 -15.52
C ARG A 139 0.94 2.63 -14.71
N GLY A 140 0.87 3.17 -13.51
CA GLY A 140 1.99 3.20 -12.57
C GLY A 140 1.49 3.40 -11.14
N ALA A 141 2.19 2.83 -10.18
CA ALA A 141 1.94 2.99 -8.76
C ALA A 141 3.24 3.29 -8.01
N ILE A 142 3.13 4.13 -6.98
CA ILE A 142 4.21 4.48 -6.07
C ILE A 142 3.63 4.41 -4.65
N LEU A 143 4.37 3.80 -3.74
CA LEU A 143 4.07 3.78 -2.32
C LEU A 143 5.33 4.12 -1.54
N VAL A 144 5.24 5.13 -0.68
CA VAL A 144 6.34 5.57 0.18
C VAL A 144 5.90 5.46 1.62
N LEU A 145 6.69 4.75 2.42
CA LEU A 145 6.49 4.58 3.85
C LEU A 145 7.66 5.24 4.59
N HIS A 146 7.36 6.13 5.53
CA HIS A 146 8.36 6.68 6.44
C HIS A 146 8.35 5.92 7.76
N LYS A 147 9.53 5.54 8.26
CA LYS A 147 9.68 4.76 9.49
C LYS A 147 8.81 3.50 9.57
N PRO A 148 8.78 2.66 8.51
CA PRO A 148 7.95 1.47 8.54
C PRO A 148 8.48 0.43 9.53
N LYS A 149 7.56 -0.37 10.05
CA LYS A 149 7.83 -1.50 10.94
C LYS A 149 7.01 -2.70 10.48
N GLU A 150 7.67 -3.83 10.28
CA GLU A 150 6.99 -5.08 9.87
C GLU A 150 6.61 -5.92 11.10
N PHE A 151 5.36 -6.36 11.15
CA PHE A 151 4.88 -7.38 12.08
C PHE A 151 4.61 -8.65 11.28
N ARG A 152 5.10 -9.81 11.73
CA ARG A 152 4.96 -11.07 10.99
C ARG A 152 4.64 -12.27 11.87
N LEU A 153 3.91 -13.22 11.30
CA LEU A 153 3.56 -14.47 11.96
C LEU A 153 4.81 -15.36 12.12
N SER A 154 5.08 -15.84 13.33
CA SER A 154 6.15 -16.79 13.59
C SER A 154 5.73 -18.24 13.30
N ASN A 155 6.70 -19.14 13.10
CA ASN A 155 6.47 -20.59 13.01
C ASN A 155 5.39 -21.01 11.98
N LYS A 156 5.25 -20.26 10.88
CA LYS A 156 4.27 -20.45 9.80
C LYS A 156 4.10 -21.90 9.35
N GLY A 157 5.22 -22.63 9.16
CA GLY A 157 5.22 -24.01 8.71
C GLY A 157 4.53 -25.00 9.65
N LYS A 158 4.56 -24.75 10.97
CA LYS A 158 3.85 -25.58 11.97
C LYS A 158 2.38 -25.18 12.11
N LEU A 159 2.07 -23.89 11.94
CA LEU A 159 0.72 -23.37 12.11
C LEU A 159 -0.21 -23.67 10.91
N TYR A 160 0.27 -23.49 9.68
CA TYR A 160 -0.56 -23.60 8.48
C TYR A 160 -1.29 -24.94 8.29
N PRO A 161 -0.70 -26.11 8.61
CA PRO A 161 -1.41 -27.38 8.56
C PRO A 161 -2.70 -27.38 9.40
N HIS A 162 -2.66 -26.81 10.60
CA HIS A 162 -3.82 -26.72 11.50
C HIS A 162 -4.90 -25.77 10.98
N LEU A 163 -4.51 -24.71 10.27
CA LEU A 163 -5.43 -23.70 9.75
C LEU A 163 -6.00 -24.06 8.37
N SER A 164 -5.39 -25.02 7.66
CA SER A 164 -5.68 -25.30 6.24
C SER A 164 -7.15 -25.60 5.94
N VAL A 165 -7.83 -26.35 6.82
CA VAL A 165 -9.25 -26.69 6.66
C VAL A 165 -10.14 -25.48 6.97
N PHE A 166 -9.84 -24.74 8.03
CA PHE A 166 -10.60 -23.54 8.42
C PHE A 166 -10.51 -22.42 7.39
N LEU A 167 -9.31 -22.23 6.82
CA LEU A 167 -9.02 -21.20 5.83
C LEU A 167 -9.48 -21.59 4.41
N GLN A 168 -10.24 -22.68 4.24
CA GLN A 168 -10.83 -22.97 2.93
C GLN A 168 -11.71 -21.78 2.48
N ARG A 169 -11.34 -21.17 1.35
CA ARG A 169 -11.95 -19.96 0.77
C ARG A 169 -11.68 -18.66 1.53
N ARG A 170 -10.81 -18.69 2.54
CA ARG A 170 -10.33 -17.51 3.26
C ARG A 170 -8.85 -17.29 3.01
N VAL A 171 -8.42 -16.09 3.31
CA VAL A 171 -7.01 -15.70 3.36
C VAL A 171 -6.65 -15.34 4.80
N LEU A 172 -5.38 -15.52 5.14
CA LEU A 172 -4.82 -15.15 6.43
C LEU A 172 -3.77 -14.05 6.24
N VAL A 173 -3.86 -12.98 7.00
CA VAL A 173 -2.82 -11.95 7.07
C VAL A 173 -1.62 -12.49 7.84
N THR A 174 -0.47 -12.54 7.18
CA THR A 174 0.75 -13.19 7.69
C THR A 174 1.90 -12.24 7.97
N SER A 175 1.84 -11.05 7.38
CA SER A 175 2.69 -9.92 7.68
C SER A 175 1.92 -8.63 7.45
N VAL A 176 2.23 -7.58 8.21
CA VAL A 176 1.69 -6.23 8.06
C VAL A 176 2.82 -5.24 8.30
N PHE A 177 2.97 -4.27 7.39
CA PHE A 177 3.80 -3.11 7.65
C PHE A 177 2.93 -2.02 8.26
N THR A 178 3.40 -1.42 9.35
CA THR A 178 2.84 -0.19 9.89
C THR A 178 3.80 0.96 9.70
N CYS A 179 3.28 2.19 9.65
CA CYS A 179 4.11 3.39 9.61
C CYS A 179 3.37 4.61 10.16
N PRO A 180 4.08 5.61 10.69
CA PRO A 180 3.49 6.89 11.08
C PRO A 180 3.07 7.75 9.89
N MET A 181 3.73 7.62 8.73
CA MET A 181 3.47 8.44 7.55
C MET A 181 3.57 7.61 6.28
N PHE A 182 2.65 7.86 5.35
CA PHE A 182 2.65 7.23 4.03
C PHE A 182 2.27 8.22 2.94
N PHE A 183 2.70 7.91 1.72
CA PHE A 183 2.19 8.50 0.50
C PHE A 183 1.93 7.38 -0.52
N LEU A 184 0.74 7.35 -1.10
CA LEU A 184 0.39 6.46 -2.20
C LEU A 184 0.01 7.27 -3.42
N TYR A 185 0.39 6.77 -4.59
CA TYR A 185 0.04 7.33 -5.88
C TYR A 185 -0.30 6.21 -6.85
N VAL A 186 -1.30 6.43 -7.69
CA VAL A 186 -1.64 5.55 -8.80
C VAL A 186 -2.08 6.36 -10.03
N ALA A 187 -1.54 5.99 -11.18
CA ALA A 187 -2.01 6.39 -12.49
C ALA A 187 -2.63 5.17 -13.18
N ASN A 188 -3.88 5.30 -13.61
CA ASN A 188 -4.61 4.24 -14.33
C ASN A 188 -5.00 4.62 -15.76
N LYS A 189 -4.44 5.72 -16.27
CA LYS A 189 -4.66 6.18 -17.64
C LYS A 189 -3.32 6.66 -18.21
N PRO A 190 -3.05 6.41 -19.50
CA PRO A 190 -1.94 7.04 -20.18
C PRO A 190 -2.21 8.55 -20.23
N THR A 191 -1.35 9.32 -19.58
CA THR A 191 -1.31 10.77 -19.72
C THR A 191 0.02 11.16 -20.34
N ILE A 192 -0.03 12.09 -21.30
CA ILE A 192 1.16 12.63 -21.93
C ILE A 192 2.01 13.27 -20.82
N ASN A 193 3.28 12.89 -20.75
CA ASN A 193 4.25 13.38 -19.76
C ASN A 193 3.81 13.24 -18.30
N ASN A 194 3.29 12.06 -17.94
CA ASN A 194 2.92 11.78 -16.57
C ASN A 194 4.14 11.76 -15.63
N ASN A 195 4.37 12.84 -14.92
CA ASN A 195 5.45 12.99 -13.95
C ASN A 195 4.87 13.13 -12.55
N VAL A 196 5.58 12.54 -11.59
CA VAL A 196 5.29 12.63 -10.16
C VAL A 196 6.56 13.03 -9.46
N ALA A 197 6.49 14.07 -8.64
CA ALA A 197 7.50 14.41 -7.66
C ALA A 197 6.87 14.42 -6.27
N LEU A 198 7.62 13.96 -5.29
CA LEU A 198 7.20 13.82 -3.91
C LEU A 198 8.34 14.28 -3.01
N GLY A 199 7.99 14.97 -1.93
CA GLY A 199 8.85 15.36 -0.83
C GLY A 199 8.14 15.14 0.50
N LEU A 200 8.85 14.66 1.51
CA LEU A 200 8.43 14.70 2.92
C LEU A 200 9.39 15.61 3.68
N SER A 201 8.86 16.71 4.19
CA SER A 201 9.53 17.59 5.12
C SER A 201 9.20 17.15 6.54
N VAL A 202 10.19 16.67 7.28
CA VAL A 202 10.05 16.33 8.71
C VAL A 202 10.63 17.49 9.51
N PRO A 203 9.83 18.22 10.30
CA PRO A 203 10.32 19.37 11.07
C PRO A 203 11.45 18.99 12.04
N ASP A 204 12.45 19.86 12.13
CA ASP A 204 13.52 19.75 13.13
C ASP A 204 12.90 19.75 14.54
N GLY A 205 13.30 18.81 15.39
CA GLY A 205 12.77 18.65 16.74
C GLY A 205 11.56 17.70 16.86
N SER A 206 11.11 17.06 15.78
CA SER A 206 10.27 15.86 15.90
C SER A 206 11.13 14.71 16.43
N GLU A 207 11.23 14.58 17.76
CA GLU A 207 12.10 13.59 18.44
C GLU A 207 11.89 12.16 17.89
N ASP A 208 10.66 11.83 17.48
CA ASP A 208 10.32 10.51 16.94
C ASP A 208 10.08 10.49 15.42
N GLY A 209 10.17 11.62 14.72
CA GLY A 209 9.89 11.75 13.27
C GLY A 209 8.54 11.17 12.83
N THR A 210 7.53 11.25 13.70
CA THR A 210 6.19 10.70 13.43
C THR A 210 5.28 11.68 12.69
N LYS A 211 5.71 12.94 12.56
CA LYS A 211 4.96 14.03 11.93
C LYS A 211 5.78 14.68 10.83
N GLY A 212 5.13 15.06 9.74
CA GLY A 212 5.76 15.73 8.61
C GLY A 212 4.74 16.25 7.61
N ILE A 213 5.22 17.02 6.63
CA ILE A 213 4.40 17.62 5.58
C ILE A 213 4.76 16.96 4.25
N TRP A 214 3.76 16.39 3.58
CA TRP A 214 3.92 15.83 2.24
C TRP A 214 3.77 16.93 1.19
N HIS A 215 4.84 17.20 0.46
CA HIS A 215 4.84 18.02 -0.73
C HIS A 215 4.76 17.12 -1.95
N HIS A 216 3.89 17.42 -2.91
CA HIS A 216 3.79 16.62 -4.11
C HIS A 216 3.42 17.46 -5.31
N GLN A 217 3.91 17.02 -6.47
CA GLN A 217 3.55 17.55 -7.77
C GLN A 217 3.25 16.37 -8.68
N ALA A 218 2.06 16.33 -9.27
CA ALA A 218 1.68 15.27 -10.18
C ALA A 218 0.82 15.85 -11.31
N THR A 219 1.14 15.47 -12.55
CA THR A 219 0.40 15.91 -13.74
C THR A 219 -0.91 15.13 -13.98
N GLY A 220 -1.17 14.10 -13.17
CA GLY A 220 -2.38 13.28 -13.24
C GLY A 220 -2.33 12.14 -12.22
N GLY A 221 -3.34 11.27 -12.24
CA GLY A 221 -3.48 10.15 -11.30
C GLY A 221 -4.23 10.52 -10.02
N VAL A 222 -4.25 9.60 -9.06
CA VAL A 222 -4.86 9.75 -7.74
C VAL A 222 -3.78 9.49 -6.70
N TRP A 223 -3.75 10.30 -5.65
CA TRP A 223 -2.85 10.12 -4.53
C TRP A 223 -3.60 10.19 -3.19
N LYS A 224 -2.99 9.63 -2.15
CA LYS A 224 -3.37 9.83 -0.75
C LYS A 224 -2.12 9.92 0.11
N SER A 225 -2.19 10.68 1.19
CA SER A 225 -1.13 10.77 2.19
C SER A 225 -1.69 10.66 3.60
N GLY A 226 -0.82 10.43 4.57
CA GLY A 226 -1.15 10.44 5.99
C GLY A 226 0.06 10.75 6.87
N GLY A 227 -0.25 11.13 8.11
CA GLY A 227 0.71 11.38 9.19
C GLY A 227 1.10 12.84 9.41
N GLU A 228 0.36 13.78 8.82
CA GLU A 228 0.53 15.22 9.06
C GLU A 228 0.23 15.63 10.52
N THR A 229 -0.59 14.85 11.23
CA THR A 229 -0.92 15.12 12.64
C THR A 229 0.06 14.47 13.62
N GLY A 230 0.71 13.37 13.24
CA GLY A 230 1.64 12.62 14.08
C GLY A 230 1.01 11.55 14.98
N ASP A 231 -0.32 11.52 15.12
CA ASP A 231 -1.01 10.69 16.13
C ASP A 231 -1.57 9.38 15.57
N SER A 232 -1.30 9.06 14.31
CA SER A 232 -1.91 7.93 13.61
C SER A 232 -0.88 6.87 13.24
N THR A 233 -1.27 5.61 13.35
CA THR A 233 -0.55 4.47 12.77
C THR A 233 -1.32 3.99 11.56
N TYR A 234 -0.64 3.90 10.42
CA TYR A 234 -1.19 3.42 9.17
C TYR A 234 -0.73 2.00 8.85
N TYR A 235 -1.49 1.30 8.02
CA TYR A 235 -1.30 -0.11 7.66
C TYR A 235 -1.22 -0.27 6.13
N PRO A 236 -0.18 0.28 5.48
CA PRO A 236 -0.13 0.43 4.02
C PRO A 236 0.16 -0.86 3.24
N LEU A 237 0.80 -1.86 3.85
CA LEU A 237 1.15 -3.13 3.19
C LEU A 237 0.86 -4.32 4.08
N TYR A 238 0.47 -5.43 3.46
CA TYR A 238 0.31 -6.71 4.15
C TYR A 238 0.54 -7.89 3.21
N THR A 239 0.86 -9.06 3.75
CA THR A 239 0.98 -10.30 2.98
C THR A 239 -0.11 -11.29 3.37
N LEU A 240 -0.64 -11.99 2.39
CA LEU A 240 -1.70 -12.97 2.57
C LEU A 240 -1.19 -14.40 2.36
N TYR A 241 -1.72 -15.33 3.15
CA TYR A 241 -1.60 -16.77 2.91
C TYR A 241 -2.95 -17.33 2.52
N THR A 242 -2.96 -18.07 1.41
CA THR A 242 -4.09 -18.84 0.92
C THR A 242 -3.71 -20.31 0.95
N PRO A 243 -4.47 -21.20 1.63
CA PRO A 243 -4.19 -22.62 1.59
C PRO A 243 -4.26 -23.14 0.15
N LYS A 244 -3.32 -24.00 -0.23
CA LYS A 244 -3.42 -24.69 -1.52
C LYS A 244 -4.71 -25.52 -1.53
N PRO A 245 -5.50 -25.49 -2.61
CA PRO A 245 -6.65 -26.38 -2.72
C PRO A 245 -6.16 -27.82 -2.61
N ARG A 246 -6.75 -28.61 -1.70
CA ARG A 246 -6.48 -30.05 -1.62
C ARG A 246 -6.72 -30.66 -3.00
N SER A 247 -5.73 -31.39 -3.50
CA SER A 247 -5.84 -32.09 -4.77
C SER A 247 -7.01 -33.07 -4.71
N VAL A 248 -7.56 -33.44 -5.86
CA VAL A 248 -8.65 -34.44 -5.92
C VAL A 248 -8.21 -35.76 -5.27
N TRP A 249 -6.92 -36.11 -5.39
CA TRP A 249 -6.32 -37.29 -4.78
C TRP A 249 -6.30 -37.26 -3.24
N ASP A 250 -6.03 -36.10 -2.63
CA ASP A 250 -6.05 -35.96 -1.16
C ASP A 250 -7.42 -36.23 -0.56
N ARG A 251 -8.50 -35.99 -1.32
CA ARG A 251 -9.89 -36.25 -0.88
C ARG A 251 -10.26 -37.73 -0.95
N VAL A 252 -9.60 -38.49 -1.81
CA VAL A 252 -9.84 -39.94 -1.98
C VAL A 252 -9.12 -40.70 -0.87
N VAL A 253 -7.91 -40.27 -0.50
CA VAL A 253 -7.12 -40.93 0.56
C VAL A 253 -7.71 -40.69 1.95
N SER A 254 -8.32 -39.53 2.22
CA SER A 254 -8.93 -39.24 3.53
C SER A 254 -10.33 -39.86 3.75
N ARG A 255 -10.82 -40.68 2.80
CA ARG A 255 -12.10 -41.41 2.88
C ARG A 255 -11.92 -42.92 3.10
N ARG A 256 -10.71 -43.37 3.40
CA ARG A 256 -10.39 -44.71 3.89
C ARG A 256 -9.85 -44.60 5.30
#